data_AF-A0A0T6AN23-F1
#
_entry.id   AF-A0A0T6AN23-F1
#
_cell.length_a   1.000
_cell.length_b   1.000
_cell.length_c   1.000
_cell.angle_alpha   90.00
_cell.angle_beta   90.00
_cell.angle_gamma   90.00
#
_symmetry.space_group_name_H-M   'P 1'
#
loop_
_entity.id
_entity.type
_entity.pdbx_description
1 polymer ?
#
loop_
_entity_poly.entity_id
_entity_poly.type
_entity_poly.pdbx_seq_one_letter_code
_entity_poly.pdbx_strand_id
1 'polypeptide(L)'
;YATPEYARSSNDKALQKYEPDRYAVFVVAMNTHTVDLSGYDMVKISELVAGGKRYAPLRWQSTSENAHHRSGVLIFPKIQPPFPVELLIKTVAGIPVRRFQWTP
;
A
#
# COMPACT_ATOMS: atom_id res chain seq x y z
N TYR A 1 6.36 -4.30 1.21
CA TYR A 1 5.78 -4.64 -0.10
C TYR A 1 5.78 -6.15 -0.23
N ALA A 2 4.75 -6.75 -0.81
CA ALA A 2 4.79 -8.19 -1.09
C ALA A 2 5.60 -8.39 -2.37
N THR A 3 6.87 -8.80 -2.26
CA THR A 3 7.61 -9.26 -3.44
C THR A 3 6.87 -10.44 -4.08
N PRO A 4 7.01 -10.66 -5.38
CA PRO A 4 6.63 -11.92 -6.02
C PRO A 4 7.08 -13.15 -5.22
N GLU A 5 8.32 -13.14 -4.74
CA GLU A 5 8.92 -14.23 -3.97
C GLU A 5 8.23 -14.40 -2.62
N TYR A 6 7.96 -13.30 -1.89
CA TYR A 6 7.27 -13.32 -0.60
C TYR A 6 5.84 -13.83 -0.75
N ALA A 7 5.13 -13.41 -1.79
CA ALA A 7 3.76 -13.86 -2.03
C ALA A 7 3.69 -15.35 -2.40
N ARG A 8 4.69 -15.87 -3.13
CA ARG A 8 4.81 -17.31 -3.43
C ARG A 8 5.19 -18.13 -2.20
N SER A 9 6.05 -17.60 -1.33
CA SER A 9 6.46 -18.29 -0.09
C SER A 9 5.43 -18.15 1.03
N SER A 10 4.58 -17.11 1.00
CA SER A 10 3.49 -16.99 1.95
C SER A 10 2.41 -18.02 1.60
N ASN A 11 2.05 -18.87 2.56
CA ASN A 11 0.83 -19.70 2.46
C ASN A 11 -0.46 -18.86 2.46
N ASP A 12 -0.35 -17.53 2.45
CA ASP A 12 -1.47 -16.63 2.35
C ASP A 12 -1.97 -16.56 0.90
N LYS A 13 -2.85 -17.50 0.54
CA LYS A 13 -3.58 -17.52 -0.73
C LYS A 13 -4.28 -16.17 -1.01
N ALA A 14 -4.57 -15.37 0.01
CA ALA A 14 -5.18 -14.06 -0.18
C ALA A 14 -4.24 -13.04 -0.84
N LEU A 15 -2.91 -13.22 -0.80
CA LEU A 15 -1.97 -12.35 -1.50
C LEU A 15 -1.85 -12.69 -2.99
N GLN A 16 -1.95 -13.97 -3.35
CA GLN A 16 -1.89 -14.41 -4.75
C GLN A 16 -3.02 -13.81 -5.60
N LYS A 17 -4.20 -13.61 -5.01
CA LYS A 17 -5.35 -13.00 -5.70
C LYS A 17 -5.10 -11.55 -6.17
N TYR A 18 -4.06 -10.88 -5.67
CA TYR A 18 -3.69 -9.52 -6.06
C TYR A 18 -2.60 -9.49 -7.14
N GLU A 19 -2.22 -10.66 -7.68
CA GLU A 19 -1.32 -10.80 -8.83
C GLU A 19 0.01 -10.02 -8.66
N PRO A 20 0.81 -10.27 -7.61
CA PRO A 20 2.04 -9.54 -7.32
C PRO A 20 3.13 -9.69 -8.40
N ASP A 21 2.98 -10.65 -9.32
CA ASP A 21 3.84 -10.79 -10.51
C ASP A 21 3.54 -9.72 -11.58
N ARG A 22 2.34 -9.15 -11.55
CA ARG A 22 1.81 -8.15 -12.50
C ARG A 22 1.71 -6.75 -11.89
N TYR A 23 1.61 -6.66 -10.57
CA TYR A 23 1.41 -5.39 -9.85
C TYR A 23 2.38 -5.25 -8.68
N ALA A 24 2.68 -4.01 -8.30
CA ALA A 24 3.30 -3.75 -7.01
C ALA A 24 2.22 -3.68 -5.92
N VAL A 25 2.30 -4.59 -4.95
CA VAL A 25 1.24 -4.83 -3.96
C VAL A 25 1.71 -4.48 -2.55
N PHE A 26 0.91 -3.65 -1.86
CA PHE A 26 1.16 -3.23 -0.49
C PHE A 26 -0.06 -3.52 0.38
N VAL A 27 0.11 -4.41 1.35
CA VAL A 27 -0.84 -4.58 2.44
C VAL A 27 -0.64 -3.43 3.42
N VAL A 28 -1.70 -2.69 3.70
CA VAL A 28 -1.71 -1.54 4.60
C VAL A 28 -2.73 -1.81 5.70
N ALA A 29 -2.29 -1.62 6.94
CA ALA A 29 -3.15 -1.63 8.12
C ALA A 29 -2.95 -0.32 8.88
N MET A 30 -4.05 0.33 9.21
CA MET A 30 -4.10 1.58 9.97
C MET A 30 -4.98 1.35 11.19
N ASN A 31 -4.44 1.66 12.36
CA ASN A 31 -5.13 1.53 13.63
C ASN A 31 -5.06 2.86 14.36
N THR A 32 -6.19 3.30 14.90
CA THR A 32 -6.29 4.53 15.66
C THR A 32 -7.37 4.39 16.72
N HIS A 33 -7.24 5.16 17.81
CA HIS A 33 -8.25 5.24 18.86
C HIS A 33 -8.88 6.63 18.95
N THR A 34 -8.50 7.56 18.07
CA THR A 34 -8.83 8.99 18.22
C THR A 34 -9.29 9.67 16.93
N VAL A 35 -9.22 8.99 15.78
CA VAL A 35 -9.54 9.58 14.47
C VAL A 35 -10.41 8.62 13.66
N ASP A 36 -11.34 9.14 12.88
CA ASP A 36 -12.10 8.35 11.91
C ASP A 36 -11.27 8.14 10.62
N LEU A 37 -11.02 6.89 10.25
CA LEU A 37 -10.28 6.48 9.07
C LEU A 37 -11.15 6.20 7.83
N SER A 38 -12.47 6.17 7.98
CA SER A 38 -13.40 5.78 6.90
C SER A 38 -13.43 6.81 5.75
N GLY A 39 -13.24 8.09 6.06
CA GLY A 39 -13.30 9.18 5.08
C GLY A 39 -12.08 9.32 4.15
N TYR A 40 -10.99 8.59 4.39
CA TYR A 40 -9.80 8.70 3.54
C TYR A 40 -9.96 7.91 2.23
N ASP A 41 -9.80 8.60 1.11
CA ASP A 41 -9.66 7.95 -0.20
C ASP A 41 -8.21 7.50 -0.37
N MET A 42 -7.96 6.22 -0.10
CA MET A 42 -6.62 5.62 -0.14
C MET A 42 -5.96 5.70 -1.50
N VAL A 43 -6.72 5.77 -2.60
CA VAL A 43 -6.16 5.93 -3.94
C VAL A 43 -5.62 7.35 -4.12
N LYS A 44 -6.36 8.35 -3.64
CA LYS A 44 -5.97 9.77 -3.80
C LYS A 44 -4.82 10.20 -2.88
N ILE A 45 -4.73 9.63 -1.69
CA ILE A 45 -3.74 10.06 -0.69
C ILE A 45 -2.45 9.24 -0.72
N SER A 46 -2.39 8.18 -1.53
CA SER A 46 -1.21 7.31 -1.60
C SER A 46 -0.41 7.53 -2.87
N GLU A 47 0.91 7.41 -2.77
CA GLU A 47 1.84 7.54 -3.89
C GLU A 47 3.01 6.59 -3.68
N LEU A 48 3.45 5.92 -4.75
CA LEU A 48 4.63 5.07 -4.74
C LEU A 48 5.75 5.76 -5.51
N VAL A 49 6.94 5.83 -4.93
CA VAL A 49 8.15 6.28 -5.61
C VAL A 49 9.06 5.08 -5.78
N ALA A 50 9.43 4.73 -7.01
CA ALA A 50 10.33 3.61 -7.30
C ALA A 50 11.35 4.02 -8.35
N GLY A 51 12.65 3.89 -8.02
CA GLY A 51 13.73 4.27 -8.94
C GLY A 51 13.63 5.74 -9.41
N GLY A 52 13.16 6.64 -8.54
CA GLY A 52 12.94 8.06 -8.86
C GLY A 52 11.66 8.38 -9.63
N LYS A 53 10.88 7.39 -10.07
CA LYS A 53 9.59 7.58 -10.74
C LYS A 53 8.42 7.50 -9.76
N ARG A 54 7.39 8.31 -9.99
CA ARG A 54 6.16 8.35 -9.18
C ARG A 54 5.04 7.55 -9.85
N TYR A 55 4.29 6.80 -9.06
CA TYR A 55 3.19 5.96 -9.49
C TYR A 55 1.98 6.20 -8.58
N ALA A 56 0.82 6.45 -9.19
CA ALA A 56 -0.46 6.44 -8.49
C ALA A 56 -0.95 4.99 -8.30
N PRO A 57 -1.68 4.67 -7.22
CA PRO A 57 -2.35 3.39 -7.10
C PRO A 57 -3.39 3.23 -8.22
N LEU A 58 -3.50 2.03 -8.77
CA LEU A 58 -4.60 1.66 -9.67
C LEU A 58 -5.90 1.51 -8.89
N ARG A 59 -5.83 0.97 -7.68
CA ARG A 59 -6.98 0.76 -6.80
C ARG A 59 -6.58 0.50 -5.34
N TRP A 60 -7.53 0.78 -4.46
CA TRP A 60 -7.58 0.31 -3.07
C TRP A 60 -8.59 -0.83 -2.99
N GLN A 61 -8.20 -1.95 -2.38
CA GLN A 61 -9.13 -3.02 -2.06
C GLN A 61 -9.15 -3.22 -0.55
N SER A 62 -10.28 -2.88 0.06
CA SER A 62 -10.44 -3.04 1.50
C SER A 62 -10.55 -4.50 1.90
N THR A 63 -9.93 -4.84 3.03
CA THR A 63 -10.10 -6.11 3.71
C THR A 63 -10.79 -5.96 5.07
N SER A 64 -10.84 -4.74 5.61
CA SER A 64 -11.62 -4.37 6.80
C SER A 64 -11.93 -2.87 6.73
N GLU A 65 -13.21 -2.52 6.71
CA GLU A 65 -13.71 -1.15 6.78
C GLU A 65 -14.31 -0.89 8.17
N ASN A 66 -13.46 -0.54 9.14
CA ASN A 66 -13.89 0.01 10.42
C ASN A 66 -13.26 1.41 10.57
N ALA A 67 -14.03 2.37 11.09
CA ALA A 67 -13.59 3.75 11.34
C ALA A 67 -12.30 3.84 12.19
N HIS A 68 -12.04 2.89 13.09
CA HIS A 68 -10.84 2.87 13.97
C HIS A 68 -9.77 1.87 13.52
N HIS A 69 -10.15 0.87 12.73
CA HIS A 69 -9.26 -0.19 12.24
C HIS A 69 -9.51 -0.43 10.76
N ARG A 70 -8.66 0.16 9.92
CA ARG A 70 -8.82 0.07 8.47
C ARG A 70 -7.65 -0.66 7.85
N SER A 71 -7.97 -1.71 7.12
CA SER A 71 -6.97 -2.56 6.46
C SER A 71 -7.37 -2.85 5.03
N GLY A 72 -6.38 -3.00 4.17
CA GLY A 72 -6.60 -3.31 2.77
C GLY A 72 -5.32 -3.33 1.99
N VAL A 73 -5.47 -3.32 0.67
CA VAL A 73 -4.37 -3.51 -0.27
C VAL A 73 -4.35 -2.38 -1.28
N LEU A 74 -3.23 -1.65 -1.31
CA LEU A 74 -2.91 -0.74 -2.40
C LEU A 74 -2.25 -1.52 -3.53
N ILE A 75 -2.79 -1.36 -4.73
CA ILE A 75 -2.31 -2.04 -5.94
C ILE A 75 -1.85 -0.99 -6.91
N PHE A 76 -0.57 -1.03 -7.27
CA PHE A 76 0.08 -0.10 -8.20
C PHE A 76 0.43 -0.82 -9.51
N PRO A 77 0.71 -0.07 -10.60
CA PRO A 77 1.34 -0.64 -11.77
C PRO A 77 2.64 -1.37 -11.40
N LYS A 78 3.08 -2.31 -12.25
CA LYS A 78 4.39 -2.94 -12.09
C LYS A 78 5.50 -1.88 -12.10
N ILE A 79 6.45 -2.01 -11.18
CA ILE A 79 7.59 -1.09 -11.06
C ILE A 79 8.88 -1.79 -11.53
N GLN A 80 9.72 -1.06 -12.28
CA GLN A 80 11.07 -1.48 -12.71
C GLN A 80 11.98 -0.25 -12.82
N PRO A 81 13.16 -0.20 -12.19
CA PRO A 81 13.71 -1.13 -11.18
C PRO A 81 13.03 -0.96 -9.81
N PRO A 82 13.01 -2.00 -8.94
CA PRO A 82 12.20 -2.03 -7.73
C PRO A 82 12.84 -1.36 -6.51
N PHE A 83 13.96 -0.64 -6.67
CA PHE A 83 14.64 0.02 -5.56
C PHE A 83 15.32 1.34 -5.98
N PRO A 84 15.46 2.30 -5.03
CA PRO A 84 14.74 2.35 -3.75
C PRO A 84 13.23 2.49 -3.99
N VAL A 85 12.42 1.99 -3.04
CA VAL A 85 10.97 2.13 -3.07
C VAL A 85 10.48 2.88 -1.85
N GLU A 86 9.63 3.88 -2.07
CA GLU A 86 8.94 4.62 -1.01
C GLU A 86 7.43 4.56 -1.20
N LEU A 87 6.71 4.17 -0.15
CA LEU A 87 5.26 4.37 -0.07
C LEU A 87 5.00 5.64 0.75
N LEU A 88 4.30 6.59 0.15
CA LEU A 88 3.87 7.83 0.78
C LEU A 88 2.35 7.77 0.98
N ILE A 89 1.89 7.92 2.22
CA ILE A 89 0.46 8.04 2.55
C ILE A 89 0.26 9.40 3.23
N LYS A 90 -0.52 10.27 2.60
CA LYS A 90 -0.60 11.69 2.93
C LYS A 90 -1.81 12.01 3.81
N THR A 91 -1.72 13.06 4.60
CA THR A 91 -2.84 13.72 5.31
C THR A 91 -3.60 12.90 6.35
N VAL A 92 -3.21 11.65 6.62
CA VAL A 92 -3.90 10.81 7.62
C VAL A 92 -3.66 11.36 9.02
N ALA A 93 -4.76 11.69 9.72
CA ALA A 93 -4.75 12.21 11.09
C ALA A 93 -3.91 13.49 11.26
N GLY A 94 -3.96 14.39 10.28
CA GLY A 94 -3.23 15.67 10.32
C GLY A 94 -1.72 15.57 10.07
N ILE A 95 -1.18 14.36 9.88
CA ILE A 95 0.22 14.17 9.49
C ILE A 95 0.35 14.41 7.98
N PRO A 96 1.21 15.34 7.52
CA PRO A 96 1.31 15.66 6.10
C PRO A 96 1.67 14.44 5.23
N VAL A 97 2.66 13.66 5.66
CA VAL A 97 3.10 12.45 4.95
C VAL A 97 3.62 11.42 5.95
N ARG A 98 3.09 10.20 5.88
CA ARG A 98 3.73 9.00 6.42
C ARG A 98 4.53 8.34 5.31
N ARG A 99 5.84 8.19 5.50
CA ARG A 99 6.78 7.63 4.52
C ARG A 99 7.28 6.28 5.01
N PHE A 100 7.21 5.27 4.15
CA PHE A 100 7.80 3.94 4.35
C PHE A 100 8.81 3.71 3.24
N GLN A 101 10.04 3.32 3.58
CA GLN A 101 11.12 3.14 2.61
C GLN A 101 11.66 1.72 2.66
N TRP A 102 11.96 1.19 1.48
CA TRP A 102 12.68 -0.07 1.28
C TRP A 102 13.90 0.23 0.43
N THR A 103 15.07 -0.06 1.00
CA THR A 103 16.36 -0.05 0.31
C THR A 103 16.80 -1.49 0.03
N PRO A 104 17.74 -1.71 -0.89
CA PRO A 104 18.35 -3.02 -1.10
C PRO A 104 18.91 -3.65 0.18
#